data_AF-A0A7S2XZM0-F1
#
_entry.id   AF-A0A7S2XZM0-F1
#
_cell.length_a   1.000
_cell.length_b   1.000
_cell.length_c   1.000
_cell.angle_alpha   90.00
_cell.angle_beta   90.00
_cell.angle_gamma   90.00
#
_symmetry.space_group_name_H-M   'P 1'
#
loop_
_entity.id
_entity.type
_entity.pdbx_description
1 polymer ?
#
loop_
_entity_poly.entity_id
_entity_poly.type
_entity_poly.pdbx_seq_one_letter_code
_entity_poly.pdbx_strand_id
1 'polypeptide(L)'
;YFRFRHTKPDHLLTITAAPVLDEGGRPIGDPDLYVSNAQLGLPAVNRENFVWKSTNVGADRVDIHPEDPLLQQGNNFMIGILGYKENNSFEVKATVSVPAPITTLELDQNGTAQETGEVKVGENRYYRRATTS
;
A
#
# COMPACT_ATOMS: atom_id res chain seq x y z
N TYR A 1 -13.32 9.48 1.64
CA TYR A 1 -11.85 9.55 1.49
C TYR A 1 -11.26 10.27 2.69
N PHE A 2 -10.01 9.97 3.04
CA PHE A 2 -9.23 10.69 4.06
C PHE A 2 -8.20 11.58 3.39
N ARG A 3 -7.77 12.65 4.05
CA ARG A 3 -6.71 13.54 3.56
C ARG A 3 -5.68 13.80 4.65
N PHE A 4 -4.41 13.82 4.27
CA PHE A 4 -3.33 14.21 5.17
C PHE A 4 -2.17 14.81 4.38
N ARG A 5 -1.29 15.53 5.08
CA ARG A 5 -0.05 16.04 4.50
C ARG A 5 1.13 15.26 5.05
N HIS A 6 1.96 14.74 4.17
CA HIS A 6 3.20 14.07 4.54
C HIS A 6 4.32 15.11 4.71
N THR A 7 4.89 15.21 5.91
CA THR A 7 5.85 16.27 6.26
C THR A 7 7.29 15.80 6.33
N LYS A 8 7.55 14.53 6.00
CA LYS A 8 8.85 13.86 6.13
C LYS A 8 9.25 13.16 4.82
N PRO A 9 9.52 13.92 3.73
CA PRO A 9 9.66 13.38 2.37
C PRO A 9 10.82 12.40 2.16
N ASP A 10 11.72 12.30 3.13
CA ASP A 10 12.84 11.37 3.22
C ASP A 10 12.51 10.07 3.98
N HIS A 11 11.26 9.90 4.43
CA HIS A 11 10.80 8.73 5.18
C HIS A 11 9.86 7.86 4.35
N LEU A 12 9.87 6.56 4.65
CA LEU A 12 8.89 5.61 4.14
C LEU A 12 7.51 5.97 4.70
N LEU A 13 6.53 6.13 3.80
CA LEU A 13 5.13 6.28 4.16
C LEU A 13 4.41 4.94 3.97
N THR A 14 3.93 4.35 5.07
CA THR A 14 3.11 3.14 5.05
C THR A 14 1.66 3.50 5.33
N ILE A 15 0.74 3.04 4.49
CA ILE A 15 -0.70 3.19 4.67
C ILE A 15 -1.30 1.79 4.69
N THR A 16 -2.12 1.50 5.70
CA THR A 16 -2.84 0.22 5.81
C THR A 16 -4.33 0.47 5.93
N ALA A 17 -5.11 -0.45 5.37
CA ALA A 17 -6.55 -0.56 5.58
C ALA A 17 -6.84 -1.99 6.04
N ALA A 18 -7.41 -2.17 7.23
CA ALA A 18 -7.73 -3.49 7.76
C ALA A 18 -9.22 -3.59 8.05
N PRO A 19 -9.89 -4.71 7.76
CA PRO A 19 -11.26 -4.92 8.18
C PRO A 19 -11.33 -4.99 9.72
N VAL A 20 -12.36 -4.36 10.29
CA VAL A 20 -12.70 -4.57 11.70
C VAL A 20 -13.23 -5.99 11.86
N LEU A 21 -12.89 -6.62 12.97
CA LEU A 21 -13.33 -7.98 13.28
C LEU A 21 -14.65 -7.96 14.06
N ASP A 22 -15.52 -8.94 13.81
CA ASP A 22 -16.70 -9.20 14.65
C ASP A 22 -16.30 -9.83 16.00
N GLU A 23 -17.28 -10.05 16.88
CA GLU A 23 -17.07 -10.68 18.19
C GLU A 23 -16.44 -12.09 18.10
N GLY A 24 -16.58 -12.76 16.95
CA GLY A 24 -15.97 -14.05 16.65
C GLY A 24 -14.60 -13.96 15.97
N GLY A 25 -14.03 -12.77 15.82
CA GLY A 25 -12.73 -12.54 15.20
C GLY A 25 -12.75 -12.62 13.66
N ARG A 26 -13.92 -12.55 13.03
CA ARG A 26 -14.04 -12.63 11.56
C ARG A 26 -14.06 -11.24 10.93
N PRO A 27 -13.38 -11.02 9.79
CA PRO A 27 -13.44 -9.75 9.08
C PRO A 27 -14.87 -9.32 8.70
N ILE A 28 -15.25 -8.10 9.08
CA ILE A 28 -16.49 -7.45 8.66
C ILE A 28 -16.22 -6.65 7.38
N GLY A 29 -16.05 -7.37 6.28
CA GLY A 29 -15.82 -6.79 4.96
C GLY A 29 -14.42 -7.06 4.40
N ASP A 30 -14.12 -6.38 3.30
CA ASP A 30 -12.85 -6.47 2.57
C ASP A 30 -12.55 -5.08 1.97
N PRO A 31 -11.77 -4.24 2.68
CA PRO A 31 -11.51 -2.87 2.27
C PRO A 31 -10.32 -2.79 1.30
N ASP A 32 -10.60 -2.49 0.04
CA ASP A 32 -9.59 -2.13 -0.96
C ASP A 32 -9.01 -0.74 -0.68
N LEU A 33 -7.69 -0.59 -0.83
CA LEU A 33 -6.96 0.64 -0.57
C LEU A 33 -6.49 1.34 -1.84
N TYR A 34 -6.89 2.61 -2.01
CA TYR A 34 -6.45 3.47 -3.11
C TYR A 34 -5.82 4.75 -2.55
N VAL A 35 -4.69 5.17 -3.10
CA VAL A 35 -3.93 6.32 -2.63
C VAL A 35 -3.57 7.21 -3.81
N SER A 36 -3.74 8.52 -3.66
CA SER A 36 -3.26 9.52 -4.61
C SER A 36 -2.54 10.63 -3.86
N ASN A 37 -1.54 11.23 -4.48
CA ASN A 37 -0.87 12.43 -3.99
C ASN A 37 -1.26 13.68 -4.79
N ALA A 38 -2.49 13.68 -5.32
CA ALA A 38 -3.04 14.73 -6.15
C ALA A 38 -2.68 16.15 -5.66
N GLN A 39 -2.14 16.96 -6.58
CA GLN A 39 -2.21 18.40 -6.45
C GLN A 39 -3.68 18.83 -6.31
N LEU A 40 -3.92 19.87 -5.51
CA LEU A 40 -5.24 20.44 -5.25
C LEU A 40 -5.94 20.72 -6.59
N GLY A 41 -6.94 19.90 -6.96
CA GLY A 41 -7.71 20.08 -8.20
C GLY A 41 -8.10 18.79 -8.96
N LEU A 42 -7.48 17.65 -8.66
CA LEU A 42 -7.88 16.37 -9.28
C LEU A 42 -9.17 15.79 -8.65
N PRO A 43 -9.91 14.94 -9.38
CA PRO A 43 -11.10 14.25 -8.86
C PRO A 43 -10.77 13.43 -7.62
N ALA A 44 -11.79 13.12 -6.82
CA ALA A 44 -11.63 12.28 -5.63
C ALA A 44 -10.97 10.93 -5.99
N VAL A 45 -10.09 10.45 -5.11
CA VAL A 45 -9.45 9.14 -5.25
C VAL A 45 -10.51 8.03 -5.29
N ASN A 46 -10.42 7.16 -6.30
CA ASN A 46 -11.34 6.06 -6.55
C ASN A 46 -10.65 4.94 -7.35
N ARG A 47 -11.40 3.89 -7.73
CA ARG A 47 -10.85 2.72 -8.44
C ARG A 47 -10.37 3.02 -9.87
N GLU A 48 -10.82 4.11 -10.48
CA GLU A 48 -10.37 4.60 -11.78
C GLU A 48 -9.31 5.73 -11.68
N ASN A 49 -9.13 6.32 -10.49
CA ASN A 49 -8.29 7.50 -10.25
C ASN A 49 -7.49 7.33 -8.96
N PHE A 50 -6.29 6.76 -9.09
CA PHE A 50 -5.33 6.54 -8.02
C PHE A 50 -3.90 6.60 -8.56
N VAL A 51 -2.92 6.72 -7.66
CA VAL A 51 -1.49 6.65 -7.98
C VAL A 51 -0.92 5.32 -7.48
N TRP A 52 -1.25 4.95 -6.23
CA TRP A 52 -0.92 3.65 -5.64
C TRP A 52 -2.20 2.95 -5.20
N LYS A 53 -2.19 1.62 -5.20
CA LYS A 53 -3.29 0.83 -4.65
C LYS A 53 -2.83 -0.52 -4.11
N SER A 54 -3.66 -1.10 -3.27
CA SER A 54 -3.64 -2.50 -2.87
C SER A 54 -5.09 -2.98 -2.87
N THR A 55 -5.34 -4.19 -3.39
CA THR A 55 -6.69 -4.77 -3.50
C THR A 55 -6.62 -6.27 -3.18
N ASN A 56 -5.95 -6.60 -2.09
CA ASN A 56 -5.78 -7.97 -1.64
C ASN A 56 -7.00 -8.40 -0.83
N VAL A 57 -7.25 -9.71 -0.79
CA VAL A 57 -8.23 -10.25 0.16
C VAL A 57 -7.73 -10.05 1.60
N GLY A 58 -8.50 -9.31 2.40
CA GLY A 58 -8.23 -9.04 3.80
C GLY A 58 -7.67 -7.64 4.05
N ALA A 59 -6.56 -7.56 4.78
CA ALA A 59 -5.93 -6.28 5.08
C ALA A 59 -5.04 -5.84 3.92
N ASP A 60 -5.18 -4.58 3.52
CA ASP A 60 -4.43 -3.96 2.45
C ASP A 60 -3.33 -3.02 2.97
N ARG A 61 -2.26 -2.92 2.18
CA ARG A 61 -1.06 -2.15 2.53
C ARG A 61 -0.44 -1.53 1.30
N VAL A 62 -0.15 -0.24 1.38
CA VAL A 62 0.66 0.52 0.43
C VAL A 62 1.87 1.08 1.14
N ASP A 63 3.05 0.84 0.58
CA ASP A 63 4.33 1.40 1.04
C ASP A 63 4.86 2.34 -0.05
N ILE A 64 5.04 3.63 0.28
CA ILE A 64 5.54 4.66 -0.63
C ILE A 64 6.92 5.07 -0.18
N HIS A 65 7.93 4.62 -0.92
CA HIS A 65 9.34 4.91 -0.63
C HIS A 65 9.67 6.39 -0.94
N PRO A 66 10.56 7.05 -0.17
CA PRO A 66 10.99 8.43 -0.45
C PRO A 66 11.56 8.63 -1.86
N GLU A 67 12.10 7.57 -2.46
CA GLU A 67 12.67 7.59 -3.81
C GLU A 67 11.63 7.35 -4.93
N ASP A 68 10.36 7.13 -4.59
CA ASP A 68 9.30 7.02 -5.59
C ASP A 68 9.17 8.37 -6.33
N PRO A 69 9.37 8.43 -7.66
CA PRO A 69 9.31 9.70 -8.40
C PRO A 69 7.91 10.32 -8.34
N LEU A 70 6.86 9.52 -8.14
CA LEU A 70 5.50 10.03 -8.02
C LEU A 70 5.31 10.75 -6.69
N LEU A 71 5.93 10.30 -5.59
CA LEU A 71 5.91 11.00 -4.29
C LEU A 71 6.44 12.44 -4.40
N GLN A 72 7.41 12.69 -5.27
CA GLN A 72 8.01 14.01 -5.46
C GLN A 72 7.07 15.03 -6.13
N GLN A 73 5.93 14.59 -6.67
CA GLN A 73 4.97 15.47 -7.35
C GLN A 73 4.04 16.22 -6.38
N GLY A 74 4.01 15.82 -5.10
CA GLY A 74 3.17 16.46 -4.10
C GLY A 74 3.21 15.74 -2.74
N ASN A 75 3.01 16.50 -1.67
CA ASN A 75 3.00 15.99 -0.29
C ASN A 75 1.61 15.97 0.35
N ASN A 76 0.56 16.27 -0.41
CA ASN A 76 -0.82 16.16 0.04
C ASN A 76 -1.39 14.85 -0.48
N PHE A 77 -1.88 14.02 0.43
CA PHE A 77 -2.35 12.68 0.14
C PHE A 77 -3.86 12.58 0.33
N MET A 78 -4.47 11.76 -0.54
CA MET A 78 -5.84 11.33 -0.44
C MET A 78 -5.89 9.80 -0.37
N ILE A 79 -6.63 9.26 0.61
CA ILE A 79 -6.86 7.83 0.76
C ILE A 79 -8.33 7.53 0.43
N GLY A 80 -8.55 6.65 -0.54
CA GLY A 80 -9.82 6.05 -0.89
C GLY A 80 -9.89 4.64 -0.35
N ILE A 81 -11.02 4.31 0.27
CA ILE A 81 -11.34 2.94 0.69
C ILE A 81 -12.57 2.52 -0.08
N LEU A 82 -12.51 1.35 -0.72
CA LEU A 82 -13.65 0.75 -1.40
C LEU A 82 -13.94 -0.61 -0.75
N GLY A 83 -15.15 -0.78 -0.23
CA GLY A 83 -15.56 -2.05 0.33
C GLY A 83 -16.17 -2.97 -0.72
N TYR A 84 -15.90 -4.26 -0.65
CA TYR A 84 -16.50 -5.24 -1.55
C TYR A 84 -17.99 -5.52 -1.25
N LYS A 85 -18.42 -5.33 0.01
CA LYS A 85 -19.82 -5.56 0.48
C LYS A 85 -20.58 -4.26 0.77
N GLU A 86 -21.87 -4.34 1.07
CA GLU A 86 -22.66 -3.15 1.48
C GLU A 86 -22.19 -2.57 2.82
N ASN A 87 -21.85 -3.42 3.80
CA ASN A 87 -21.33 -3.03 5.11
C ASN A 87 -19.87 -3.45 5.24
N ASN A 88 -18.95 -2.49 5.28
CA ASN A 88 -17.54 -2.73 5.58
C ASN A 88 -17.13 -1.81 6.73
N SER A 89 -16.74 -2.41 7.85
CA SER A 89 -16.09 -1.68 8.93
C SER A 89 -14.59 -1.87 8.77
N PHE A 90 -13.82 -0.79 8.85
CA PHE A 90 -12.38 -0.84 8.61
C PHE A 90 -11.63 0.16 9.49
N GLU A 91 -10.35 -0.11 9.72
CA GLU A 91 -9.38 0.81 10.30
C GLU A 91 -8.38 1.24 9.23
N VAL A 92 -8.12 2.55 9.13
CA VAL A 92 -7.05 3.09 8.29
C VAL A 92 -5.96 3.66 9.18
N LYS A 93 -4.72 3.30 8.88
CA LYS A 93 -3.55 3.80 9.59
C LYS A 93 -2.50 4.28 8.58
N ALA A 94 -1.96 5.47 8.82
CA ALA A 94 -0.79 5.98 8.10
C ALA A 94 0.36 6.14 9.09
N THR A 95 1.52 5.56 8.78
CA THR A 95 2.73 5.65 9.59
C THR A 95 3.91 6.11 8.76
N VAL A 96 4.84 6.78 9.42
CA VAL A 96 6.07 7.27 8.81
C VAL A 96 7.25 6.64 9.56
N SER A 97 8.20 6.08 8.82
CA SER A 97 9.40 5.45 9.39
C SER A 97 10.62 5.76 8.56
N VAL A 98 11.80 5.76 9.18
CA VAL A 98 13.07 5.83 8.44
C VAL A 98 13.14 4.64 7.47
N PRO A 99 13.46 4.83 6.19
CA PRO A 99 13.62 3.73 5.27
C PRO A 99 14.83 2.94 5.72
N ALA A 100 14.67 1.65 6.02
CA ALA A 100 15.84 0.80 6.19
C ALA A 100 16.65 0.80 4.87
N PRO A 101 17.98 0.60 4.88
CA PRO A 101 18.76 0.41 3.66
C PRO A 101 18.33 -0.90 2.97
N ILE A 102 18.09 -0.87 1.66
CA ILE A 102 17.90 -2.11 0.89
C ILE A 102 19.27 -2.75 0.73
N THR A 103 19.60 -3.69 1.61
CA THR A 103 20.91 -4.35 1.60
C THR A 103 20.93 -5.55 0.68
N THR A 104 19.80 -6.24 0.50
CA THR A 104 19.67 -7.40 -0.40
C THR A 104 18.22 -7.62 -0.81
N LEU A 105 17.96 -7.85 -2.10
CA LEU A 105 16.70 -8.40 -2.58
C LEU A 105 16.79 -9.92 -2.46
N GLU A 106 16.09 -10.51 -1.49
CA GLU A 106 15.93 -11.96 -1.42
C GLU A 106 14.74 -12.38 -2.27
N LEU A 107 15.06 -12.85 -3.47
CA LEU A 107 14.20 -13.77 -4.20
C LEU A 107 14.20 -15.07 -3.38
N ASP A 108 13.02 -15.64 -3.15
CA ASP A 108 12.74 -16.76 -2.25
C ASP A 108 13.83 -17.86 -2.06
N GLN A 109 13.88 -18.35 -0.80
CA GLN A 109 14.57 -19.51 -0.20
C GLN A 109 16.04 -19.85 -0.53
N ASN A 110 16.65 -19.31 -1.60
CA ASN A 110 17.98 -19.69 -2.05
C ASN A 110 18.97 -18.52 -2.19
N GLY A 111 18.55 -17.29 -1.89
CA GLY A 111 19.47 -16.17 -1.64
C GLY A 111 20.27 -15.68 -2.85
N THR A 112 19.96 -16.12 -4.07
CA THR A 112 20.57 -15.58 -5.29
C THR A 112 19.61 -14.65 -5.99
N ALA A 113 20.00 -13.37 -6.12
CA ALA A 113 19.25 -12.28 -6.73
C ALA A 113 19.19 -12.37 -8.28
N GLN A 114 18.89 -13.55 -8.81
CA GLN A 114 18.58 -13.76 -10.21
C GLN A 114 17.56 -14.90 -10.35
N GLU A 115 16.35 -14.57 -10.80
CA GLU A 115 15.35 -15.56 -11.17
C GLU A 115 14.84 -15.24 -12.59
N THR A 116 14.92 -16.19 -13.50
CA THR A 116 14.23 -16.14 -14.79
C THR A 116 12.98 -17.01 -14.70
N GLY A 117 11.80 -16.46 -15.00
CA GLY A 117 10.55 -17.21 -14.97
C GLY A 117 9.43 -16.53 -15.75
N GLU A 118 8.37 -17.29 -16.00
CA GLU A 118 7.15 -16.80 -16.64
C GLU A 118 6.07 -16.58 -15.57
N VAL A 119 5.33 -15.48 -15.66
CA VAL A 119 4.15 -15.20 -14.84
C VAL A 119 2.93 -15.25 -15.74
N LYS A 120 1.92 -16.06 -15.39
CA LYS A 120 0.69 -16.17 -16.17
C LYS A 120 -0.17 -14.91 -16.03
N VAL A 121 -1.02 -14.69 -17.03
CA VAL A 121 -2.05 -13.64 -16.97
C VAL A 121 -2.92 -13.86 -15.74
N GLY A 122 -2.97 -12.86 -14.84
CA GLY A 122 -3.76 -12.89 -13.61
C GLY A 122 -3.04 -13.47 -12.39
N GLU A 123 -1.77 -13.87 -12.51
CA GLU A 123 -0.96 -14.32 -11.37
C GLU A 123 0.02 -13.23 -10.92
N ASN A 124 0.31 -13.19 -9.63
CA ASN A 124 1.33 -12.31 -9.05
C ASN A 124 2.51 -13.16 -8.56
N ARG A 125 3.73 -12.67 -8.78
CA ARG A 125 4.93 -13.19 -8.13
C ARG A 125 5.36 -12.22 -7.05
N TYR A 126 5.50 -12.73 -5.82
CA TYR A 126 5.80 -11.91 -4.65
C TYR A 126 7.28 -12.03 -4.30
N TYR A 127 7.90 -10.89 -4.00
CA TYR A 127 9.26 -10.81 -3.47
C TYR A 127 9.19 -10.13 -2.12
N ARG A 128 10.01 -10.59 -1.17
CA ARG A 128 10.11 -9.93 0.14
C ARG A 128 11.46 -9.24 0.27
N ARG A 129 11.44 -8.13 0.98
CA ARG A 129 12.66 -7.47 1.42
C ARG A 129 13.34 -8.33 2.48
N ALA A 130 14.63 -8.56 2.33
CA ALA A 130 15.47 -9.04 3.41
C ALA A 130 16.01 -7.84 4.20
N THR A 131 16.03 -7.96 5.53
CA THR A 131 16.68 -6.98 6.40
C THR A 131 17.86 -7.70 7.03
N THR A 132 19.08 -7.29 6.72
CA THR A 132 20.26 -7.82 7.43
C THR A 132 20.20 -7.37 8.89
N SER A 133 20.52 -8.29 9.79
CA SER A 133 20.61 -8.07 11.24
C SER A 133 21.94 -7.44 11.63
#